data_AF-A0A0A6RMV3-F1
#
_entry.id   AF-A0A0A6RMV3-F1
#
_cell.length_a   1.000
_cell.length_b   1.000
_cell.length_c   1.000
_cell.angle_alpha   90.00
_cell.angle_beta   90.00
_cell.angle_gamma   90.00
#
_symmetry.space_group_name_H-M   'P 1'
#
loop_
_entity.id
_entity.type
_entity.pdbx_description
1 polymer ?
#
loop_
_entity_poly.entity_id
_entity_poly.type
_entity_poly.pdbx_seq_one_letter_code
_entity_poly.pdbx_strand_id
1 'polypeptide(L)'
;MSAPEFQNQTGNQMVLVIDTCYSGTLMQKLIAPNRAIISSTGNGLAYYDRLQKQGFSRFLASGLLKGMNFFEGFQYASQKQKQMLGNLTQEPQLEDGQNGQWLRQLFLNGSFVTGDLTLAVETMPPSLRATTRDCPYRGPHFM
;
A
#
# COMPACT_ATOMS: atom_id res chain seq x y z
N MET A 1 2.41 12.53 -14.84
CA MET A 1 1.89 13.37 -13.74
C MET A 1 2.17 12.66 -12.44
N SER A 2 2.90 13.28 -11.51
CA SER A 2 3.14 12.74 -10.18
C SER A 2 1.93 12.91 -9.25
N ALA A 3 1.83 12.16 -8.16
CA ALA A 3 0.75 12.33 -7.19
C ALA A 3 0.68 13.76 -6.60
N PRO A 4 1.81 14.42 -6.26
CA PRO A 4 1.81 15.84 -5.90
C PRO A 4 1.30 16.77 -7.00
N GLU A 5 1.69 16.57 -8.25
CA GLU A 5 1.21 17.37 -9.38
C GLU A 5 -0.31 17.24 -9.56
N PHE A 6 -0.83 16.01 -9.55
CA PHE A 6 -2.27 15.76 -9.66
C PHE A 6 -3.05 16.48 -8.56
N GLN A 7 -2.59 16.36 -7.30
CA GLN A 7 -3.29 16.96 -6.18
C GLN A 7 -3.25 18.49 -6.24
N ASN A 8 -2.10 19.08 -6.58
CA ASN A 8 -1.97 20.53 -6.71
C ASN A 8 -2.83 21.10 -7.83
N GLN A 9 -3.01 20.36 -8.93
CA GLN A 9 -3.84 20.80 -10.06
C GLN A 9 -5.34 20.65 -9.80
N THR A 10 -5.75 19.65 -9.02
CA THR A 10 -7.17 19.30 -8.88
C THR A 10 -7.78 19.76 -7.55
N GLY A 11 -6.97 19.94 -6.50
CA GLY A 11 -7.45 20.18 -5.14
C GLY A 11 -8.16 18.97 -4.51
N ASN A 12 -8.17 17.82 -5.19
CA ASN A 12 -8.92 16.65 -4.75
C ASN A 12 -8.31 15.99 -3.50
N GLN A 13 -9.17 15.32 -2.75
CA GLN A 13 -8.76 14.38 -1.72
C GLN A 13 -8.07 13.17 -2.35
N MET A 14 -7.02 12.68 -1.70
CA MET A 14 -6.22 11.56 -2.17
C MET A 14 -5.92 10.58 -1.04
N VAL A 15 -6.06 9.28 -1.31
CA VAL A 15 -5.46 8.22 -0.51
C VAL A 15 -4.33 7.60 -1.32
N LEU A 16 -3.09 7.75 -0.86
CA LEU A 16 -1.90 7.23 -1.51
C LEU A 16 -1.49 5.91 -0.84
N VAL A 17 -1.56 4.81 -1.58
CA VAL A 17 -1.07 3.49 -1.12
C VAL A 17 0.29 3.21 -1.75
N ILE A 18 1.29 2.94 -0.92
CA ILE A 18 2.68 2.70 -1.33
C ILE A 18 3.08 1.29 -0.90
N ASP A 19 3.17 0.37 -1.85
CA ASP A 19 3.55 -1.02 -1.59
C ASP A 19 4.92 -1.35 -2.19
N THR A 20 5.98 -1.08 -1.41
CA THR A 20 7.38 -1.36 -1.76
C THR A 20 8.23 -1.40 -0.50
N CYS A 21 9.42 -1.99 -0.57
CA CYS A 21 10.38 -1.91 0.53
C CYS A 21 10.67 -0.46 0.88
N TYR A 22 10.89 -0.21 2.15
CA TYR A 22 11.21 1.12 2.68
C TYR A 22 10.10 2.16 2.43
N SER A 23 8.85 1.76 2.13
CA SER A 23 7.76 2.67 1.80
C SER A 23 7.51 3.74 2.87
N GLY A 24 7.70 3.41 4.15
CA GLY A 24 7.53 4.33 5.27
C GLY A 24 8.53 5.49 5.28
N THR A 25 9.70 5.31 4.65
CA THR A 25 10.71 6.38 4.52
C THR A 25 10.23 7.55 3.66
N LEU A 26 9.17 7.34 2.88
CA LEU A 26 8.57 8.37 2.02
C LEU A 26 7.49 9.19 2.74
N MET A 27 6.97 8.73 3.89
CA MET A 27 5.79 9.33 4.52
C MET A 27 5.99 10.82 4.81
N GLN A 28 7.05 11.20 5.51
CA GLN A 28 7.31 12.60 5.87
C GLN A 28 7.41 13.54 4.67
N LYS A 29 7.91 13.05 3.52
CA LYS A 29 8.03 13.83 2.29
C LYS A 29 6.71 13.98 1.53
N LEU A 30 5.76 13.09 1.79
CA LEU A 30 4.51 12.99 1.07
C LEU A 30 3.33 13.54 1.86
N ILE A 31 3.48 13.83 3.15
CA ILE A 31 2.45 14.48 3.97
C ILE A 31 2.06 15.81 3.30
N ALA A 32 0.75 15.97 3.08
CA ALA A 32 0.16 17.16 2.51
C ALA A 32 -1.31 17.26 2.95
N PRO A 33 -1.92 18.45 2.97
CA PRO A 33 -3.35 18.60 3.18
C PRO A 33 -4.17 17.72 2.21
N ASN A 34 -5.32 17.23 2.67
CA ASN A 34 -6.22 16.38 1.87
C ASN A 34 -5.56 15.11 1.31
N ARG A 35 -4.46 14.64 1.90
CA ARG A 35 -3.76 13.42 1.49
C ARG A 35 -3.58 12.47 2.67
N ALA A 36 -4.16 11.28 2.56
CA ALA A 36 -3.83 10.16 3.43
C ALA A 36 -2.78 9.29 2.75
N ILE A 37 -1.91 8.67 3.54
CA ILE A 37 -0.82 7.81 3.08
C ILE A 37 -0.93 6.48 3.83
N ILE A 38 -0.87 5.40 3.07
CA ILE A 38 -0.77 4.04 3.59
C ILE A 38 0.52 3.43 3.02
N SER A 39 1.44 3.06 3.89
CA SER A 39 2.67 2.36 3.51
C SER A 39 2.56 0.88 3.88
N SER A 40 3.03 -0.01 3.00
CA SER A 40 3.01 -1.45 3.30
C SER A 40 4.06 -1.86 4.32
N THR A 41 5.08 -1.04 4.55
CA THR A 41 6.12 -1.23 5.56
C THR A 41 6.68 0.13 6.02
N GLY A 42 7.35 0.15 7.17
CA GLY A 42 8.13 1.28 7.65
C GLY A 42 9.45 1.47 6.88
N ASN A 43 10.57 1.45 7.59
CA ASN A 43 11.91 1.43 6.99
C ASN A 43 12.42 0.00 6.67
N GLY A 44 11.52 -0.98 6.67
CA GLY A 44 11.84 -2.39 6.50
C GLY A 44 11.59 -2.90 5.08
N LEU A 45 11.62 -4.22 4.96
CA LEU A 45 11.30 -4.91 3.71
C LEU A 45 9.78 -5.04 3.52
N ALA A 46 9.37 -5.18 2.27
CA ALA A 46 8.01 -5.54 1.88
C ALA A 46 8.04 -6.91 1.21
N TYR A 47 7.11 -7.78 1.60
CA TYR A 47 7.07 -9.17 1.18
C TYR A 47 5.81 -9.48 0.38
N TYR A 48 6.00 -10.32 -0.65
CA TYR A 48 4.96 -10.77 -1.55
C TYR A 48 5.07 -12.29 -1.75
N ASP A 49 3.95 -13.00 -1.58
CA ASP A 49 3.82 -14.42 -1.92
C ASP A 49 3.51 -14.56 -3.41
N ARG A 50 4.47 -15.09 -4.15
CA ARG A 50 4.36 -15.28 -5.60
C ARG A 50 3.42 -16.42 -5.99
N LEU A 51 3.32 -17.46 -5.17
CA LEU A 51 2.49 -18.63 -5.48
C LEU A 51 1.01 -18.26 -5.39
N GLN A 52 0.63 -17.58 -4.31
CA GLN A 52 -0.73 -17.11 -4.09
C GLN A 52 -0.99 -15.71 -4.69
N LYS A 53 0.03 -15.11 -5.30
CA LYS A 53 0.00 -13.77 -5.91
C LYS A 53 -0.55 -12.71 -4.96
N GLN A 54 -0.10 -12.71 -3.71
CA GLN A 54 -0.65 -11.86 -2.65
C GLN A 54 0.40 -11.17 -1.81
N GLY A 55 0.03 -10.00 -1.30
CA GLY A 55 0.83 -9.14 -0.42
C GLY A 55 -0.06 -8.05 0.15
N PHE A 56 0.54 -7.06 0.78
CA PHE A 56 -0.20 -6.04 1.54
C PHE A 56 -1.29 -5.33 0.71
N SER A 57 -0.95 -4.81 -0.48
CA SER A 57 -1.92 -4.14 -1.35
C SER A 57 -3.08 -5.03 -1.78
N ARG A 58 -2.84 -6.32 -2.05
CA ARG A 58 -3.90 -7.28 -2.37
C ARG A 58 -4.83 -7.51 -1.18
N PHE A 59 -4.28 -7.61 0.03
CA PHE A 59 -5.11 -7.75 1.23
C PHE A 59 -5.91 -6.48 1.52
N LEU A 60 -5.31 -5.30 1.33
CA LEU A 60 -6.01 -4.01 1.47
C LEU A 60 -7.18 -3.93 0.48
N ALA A 61 -6.92 -4.17 -0.81
CA ALA A 61 -7.95 -4.18 -1.84
C ALA A 61 -9.06 -5.20 -1.52
N SER A 62 -8.69 -6.39 -1.03
CA SER A 62 -9.66 -7.41 -0.61
C SER A 62 -10.53 -6.96 0.57
N GLY A 63 -10.00 -6.17 1.50
CA GLY A 63 -10.78 -5.57 2.59
C GLY A 63 -11.75 -4.53 2.07
N LEU A 64 -11.29 -3.62 1.22
CA LEU A 64 -12.13 -2.57 0.62
C LEU A 64 -13.27 -3.16 -0.22
N LEU A 65 -13.00 -4.19 -1.03
CA LEU A 65 -14.01 -4.89 -1.83
C LEU A 65 -15.05 -5.63 -0.97
N LYS A 66 -14.76 -5.88 0.30
CA LYS A 66 -15.72 -6.42 1.29
C LYS A 66 -16.55 -5.35 1.98
N GLY A 67 -16.42 -4.09 1.56
CA GLY A 67 -17.15 -2.96 2.13
C GLY A 67 -16.50 -2.32 3.36
N MET A 68 -15.24 -2.67 3.66
CA MET A 68 -14.49 -2.02 4.74
C MET A 68 -14.13 -0.58 4.36
N ASN A 69 -14.11 0.32 5.34
CA ASN A 69 -13.44 1.61 5.15
C ASN A 69 -11.92 1.44 5.04
N PHE A 70 -11.20 2.50 4.65
CA PHE A 70 -9.75 2.43 4.49
C PHE A 70 -9.00 2.08 5.77
N PHE A 71 -9.48 2.55 6.94
CA PHE A 71 -8.85 2.20 8.21
C PHE A 71 -9.02 0.71 8.55
N GLU A 72 -10.23 0.16 8.40
CA GLU A 72 -10.51 -1.26 8.57
C GLU A 72 -9.74 -2.11 7.55
N GLY A 73 -9.70 -1.68 6.29
CA GLY A 73 -8.93 -2.32 5.24
C GLY A 73 -7.44 -2.36 5.55
N PHE A 74 -6.88 -1.29 6.12
CA PHE A 74 -5.50 -1.24 6.61
C PHE A 74 -5.26 -2.26 7.73
N GLN A 75 -6.14 -2.31 8.74
CA GLN A 75 -6.03 -3.27 9.85
C GLN A 75 -6.12 -4.71 9.34
N TYR A 76 -7.06 -4.97 8.43
CA TYR A 76 -7.24 -6.26 7.78
C TYR A 76 -5.98 -6.68 7.01
N ALA A 77 -5.43 -5.77 6.19
CA ALA A 77 -4.22 -6.01 5.41
C ALA A 77 -3.01 -6.29 6.31
N SER A 78 -2.86 -5.53 7.39
CA SER A 78 -1.78 -5.70 8.36
C SER A 78 -1.85 -7.06 9.05
N GLN A 79 -3.05 -7.50 9.45
CA GLN A 79 -3.26 -8.81 10.05
C GLN A 79 -2.98 -9.94 9.04
N LYS A 80 -3.47 -9.84 7.81
CA LYS A 80 -3.24 -10.86 6.76
C LYS A 80 -1.78 -10.94 6.34
N GLN A 81 -1.10 -9.80 6.24
CA GLN A 81 0.33 -9.76 5.97
C GLN A 81 1.11 -10.46 7.09
N LYS A 82 0.79 -10.17 8.36
CA LYS A 82 1.41 -10.86 9.50
C LYS A 82 1.19 -12.38 9.46
N GLN A 83 -0.02 -12.83 9.15
CA GLN A 83 -0.34 -14.26 8.99
C GLN A 83 0.48 -14.90 7.87
N MET A 84 0.58 -14.25 6.71
CA MET A 84 1.35 -14.73 5.56
C MET A 84 2.85 -14.82 5.88
N LEU A 85 3.38 -13.92 6.70
CA LEU A 85 4.80 -13.82 6.99
C LEU A 85 5.32 -14.82 8.03
N GLY A 86 4.47 -15.30 8.94
CA GLY A 86 4.91 -16.16 10.05
C GLY A 86 5.92 -15.42 10.94
N ASN A 87 7.19 -15.84 10.89
CA ASN A 87 8.27 -15.29 11.72
C ASN A 87 8.93 -14.03 11.13
N LEU A 88 8.62 -13.67 9.88
CA LEU A 88 9.11 -12.43 9.27
C LEU A 88 8.27 -11.24 9.74
N THR A 89 8.89 -10.06 9.83
CA THR A 89 8.22 -8.83 10.23
C THR A 89 8.08 -7.86 9.07
N GLN A 90 6.92 -7.24 8.98
CA GLN A 90 6.60 -6.12 8.12
C GLN A 90 5.59 -5.28 8.89
N GLU A 91 5.87 -3.98 9.03
CA GLU A 91 5.08 -3.06 9.85
C GLU A 91 4.48 -1.98 8.96
N PRO A 92 3.26 -2.18 8.43
CA PRO A 92 2.55 -1.17 7.68
C PRO A 92 2.30 0.09 8.53
N GLN A 93 2.26 1.25 7.90
CA GLN A 93 1.99 2.53 8.57
C GLN A 93 0.87 3.28 7.85
N LEU A 94 0.17 4.13 8.58
CA LEU A 94 -0.86 5.02 8.04
C LEU A 94 -0.65 6.44 8.58
N GLU A 95 -0.97 7.44 7.76
CA GLU A 95 -0.99 8.85 8.14
C GLU A 95 -2.12 9.55 7.40
N ASP A 96 -2.98 10.27 8.11
CA ASP A 96 -4.14 10.97 7.55
C ASP A 96 -4.34 12.36 8.19
N GLY A 97 -3.37 12.82 9.00
CA GLY A 97 -3.42 14.04 9.79
C GLY A 97 -4.35 13.98 11.00
N GLN A 98 -5.05 12.87 11.22
CA GLN A 98 -6.14 12.74 12.19
C GLN A 98 -6.11 11.41 12.95
N ASN A 99 -4.95 10.76 13.08
CA ASN A 99 -4.78 9.48 13.77
C ASN A 99 -5.75 8.38 13.26
N GLY A 100 -6.00 8.34 11.96
CA GLY A 100 -6.87 7.39 11.30
C GLY A 100 -8.36 7.76 11.28
N GLN A 101 -8.77 8.86 11.90
CA GLN A 101 -10.19 9.26 11.95
C GLN A 101 -10.75 9.59 10.57
N TRP A 102 -9.94 10.18 9.68
CA TRP A 102 -10.41 10.48 8.33
C TRP A 102 -10.58 9.20 7.53
N LEU A 103 -9.63 8.27 7.61
CA LEU A 103 -9.72 6.98 6.91
C LEU A 103 -10.87 6.08 7.37
N ARG A 104 -11.41 6.28 8.59
CA ARG A 104 -12.62 5.59 9.07
C ARG A 104 -13.90 6.03 8.36
N GLN A 105 -13.89 7.22 7.78
CA GLN A 105 -15.05 7.80 7.10
C GLN A 105 -15.02 7.55 5.59
N LEU A 106 -13.89 7.09 5.05
CA LEU A 106 -13.70 6.85 3.63
C LEU A 106 -13.96 5.40 3.26
N PHE A 107 -14.94 5.18 2.39
CA PHE A 107 -15.28 3.89 1.80
C PHE A 107 -15.05 3.94 0.29
N LEU A 108 -14.63 2.83 -0.31
CA LEU A 108 -14.77 2.65 -1.75
C LEU A 108 -16.21 2.21 -2.03
N ASN A 109 -17.00 3.07 -2.68
CA ASN A 109 -18.34 2.75 -3.14
C ASN A 109 -18.32 2.54 -4.66
N GLY A 110 -18.92 1.46 -5.16
CA GLY A 110 -18.98 1.21 -6.60
C GLY A 110 -19.37 -0.22 -6.97
N SER A 111 -19.77 -0.39 -8.23
CA SER A 111 -19.87 -1.71 -8.87
C SER A 111 -18.48 -2.13 -9.33
N PHE A 112 -17.79 -2.93 -8.52
CA PHE A 112 -16.42 -3.33 -8.83
C PHE A 112 -16.39 -4.41 -9.90
N VAL A 113 -15.60 -4.19 -10.95
CA VAL A 113 -15.20 -5.22 -11.91
C VAL A 113 -13.74 -5.55 -11.63
N THR A 114 -13.47 -6.79 -11.22
CA THR A 114 -12.10 -7.28 -11.11
C THR A 114 -11.56 -7.59 -12.51
N GLY A 115 -10.66 -6.76 -13.02
CA GLY A 115 -9.95 -7.01 -14.28
C GLY A 115 -8.82 -8.03 -14.12
N ASP A 116 -8.31 -8.55 -15.25
CA ASP A 116 -7.11 -9.39 -15.27
C ASP A 116 -5.88 -8.55 -14.83
N LEU A 117 -5.30 -8.92 -13.69
CA LEU A 117 -4.17 -8.25 -13.04
C LEU A 117 -2.81 -8.74 -13.56
N THR A 118 -2.70 -9.00 -14.86
CA THR A 118 -1.40 -9.26 -15.47
C THR A 118 -0.56 -7.99 -15.37
N LEU A 119 0.26 -7.90 -14.32
CA LEU A 119 1.16 -6.78 -14.07
C LEU A 119 2.15 -6.68 -15.24
N ALA A 120 1.96 -5.69 -16.11
CA ALA A 120 2.98 -5.30 -17.07
C ALA A 120 4.09 -4.56 -16.30
N VAL A 121 5.34 -5.01 -16.44
CA VAL A 121 6.49 -4.27 -15.93
C VAL A 121 6.68 -3.04 -16.82
N GLU A 122 6.14 -1.89 -16.40
CA GLU A 122 6.54 -0.62 -16.97
C GLU A 122 7.90 -0.21 -16.39
N THR A 123 8.80 0.22 -17.27
CA THR A 123 10.12 0.70 -16.85
C THR A 123 9.98 1.84 -15.85
N MET A 124 10.62 1.70 -14.67
CA MET A 124 10.60 2.73 -13.62
C MET A 124 10.96 4.11 -14.17
N PRO A 125 10.15 5.15 -13.89
CA PRO A 125 10.50 6.54 -14.16
C PRO A 125 11.87 6.88 -13.55
N PRO A 126 12.71 7.67 -14.22
CA PRO A 126 14.05 8.03 -13.73
C PRO A 126 14.05 8.61 -12.30
N SER A 127 12.97 9.30 -11.91
CA SER A 127 12.78 9.89 -10.58
C SER A 127 12.57 8.88 -9.45
N LEU A 128 12.24 7.62 -9.76
CA LEU A 128 12.07 6.52 -8.81
C LEU A 128 13.28 5.58 -8.78
N ARG A 129 14.31 5.83 -9.61
CA ARG A 129 15.59 5.12 -9.57
C ARG A 129 16.48 5.65 -8.45
N ALA A 130 15.96 5.67 -7.22
CA ALA A 130 16.86 5.61 -6.07
C ALA A 130 17.40 4.17 -6.00
N THR A 131 18.61 4.00 -5.45
CA THR A 131 19.27 2.71 -5.21
C THR A 131 18.42 1.78 -4.33
N THR A 132 17.37 1.19 -4.89
CA THR A 132 16.55 0.18 -4.23
C THR A 132 17.36 -1.10 -4.20
N ARG A 133 17.83 -1.50 -3.02
CA ARG A 133 18.12 -2.92 -2.80
C ARG A 133 16.80 -3.65 -3.06
N ASP A 134 16.78 -4.51 -4.07
CA ASP A 134 15.58 -5.24 -4.47
C ASP A 134 14.92 -5.91 -3.27
N CYS A 135 13.58 -5.85 -3.22
CA CYS A 135 12.83 -6.52 -2.18
C CYS A 135 13.07 -8.04 -2.25
N PRO A 136 13.48 -8.70 -1.15
CA PRO A 136 13.66 -10.13 -1.14
C PRO A 136 12.32 -10.86 -1.28
N TYR A 137 12.33 -11.93 -2.07
CA TYR A 137 11.17 -12.77 -2.34
C TYR A 137 11.08 -13.93 -1.36
N ARG A 138 9.86 -14.33 -0.96
CA ARG A 138 9.62 -15.61 -0.27
C ARG A 138 9.30 -16.69 -1.33
N GLY A 139 10.26 -17.57 -1.61
CA GLY A 139 10.08 -18.76 -2.43
C GLY A 139 9.50 -19.94 -1.63
N PRO A 140 9.18 -21.08 -2.28
CA PRO A 140 8.37 -22.18 -1.69
C PRO A 140 9.03 -22.98 -0.54
N HIS A 141 10.25 -22.65 -0.11
CA HIS A 141 11.07 -23.54 0.72
C HIS A 141 11.41 -22.94 2.07
N PHE A 142 10.42 -22.67 2.92
CA PHE A 142 10.63 -22.56 4.37
C PHE A 142 9.33 -22.96 5.09
N MET A 143 9.12 -24.28 5.21
CA MET A 143 8.38 -24.87 6.32
C MET A 143 9.37 -25.12 7.47
#